data_AF-A0A1F7WTF3-F1
#
_entry.id   AF-A0A1F7WTF3-F1
#
_cell.length_a   1.000
_cell.length_b   1.000
_cell.length_c   1.000
_cell.angle_alpha   90.00
_cell.angle_beta   90.00
_cell.angle_gamma   90.00
#
_symmetry.space_group_name_H-M   'P 1'
#
loop_
_entity.id
_entity.type
_entity.pdbx_description
1 polymer ?
#
loop_
_entity_poly.entity_id
_entity_poly.type
_entity_poly.pdbx_seq_one_letter_code
_entity_poly.pdbx_strand_id
1 'polypeptide(L)'
;MEEILKLKKEIEDLKKEIEDLKKSLANFMLHTHTGFDSSKIRIQDLEKVIYKQATINPSNLADGAGETIQVTGVTGATLGDYVFISAPYDLQDITVTAYVQSNDTVEVRIQNESGAIVNLDSGTWRILIIKKII
;
A
#
# COMPACT_ATOMS: atom_id res chain seq x y z
N MET A 1 69.06 -0.97 -18.41
CA MET A 1 68.71 -1.13 -16.98
C MET A 1 67.90 0.07 -16.48
N GLU A 2 68.29 1.28 -16.84
CA GLU A 2 67.59 2.54 -16.52
C GLU A 2 66.17 2.65 -17.12
N GLU A 3 66.00 2.21 -18.37
CA GLU A 3 64.69 2.18 -19.05
C GLU A 3 63.69 1.22 -18.38
N ILE A 4 64.19 0.08 -17.88
CA ILE A 4 63.38 -0.88 -17.10
C ILE A 4 62.94 -0.25 -15.76
N LEU A 5 63.79 0.56 -15.13
CA LEU A 5 63.45 1.23 -13.88
C LEU A 5 62.38 2.32 -14.10
N LYS A 6 62.46 3.04 -15.22
CA LYS A 6 61.46 4.03 -15.61
C LYS A 6 60.09 3.40 -15.87
N LEU A 7 60.06 2.30 -16.64
CA LEU A 7 58.83 1.54 -16.91
C LEU A 7 58.21 0.98 -15.62
N LYS A 8 59.03 0.50 -14.67
CA LYS A 8 58.52 0.03 -13.37
C LYS A 8 57.88 1.14 -12.55
N LYS A 9 58.43 2.35 -12.61
CA LYS A 9 57.87 3.52 -11.93
C LYS A 9 56.53 3.93 -12.57
N GLU A 10 56.47 3.99 -13.89
CA GLU A 10 55.23 4.29 -14.63
C GLU A 10 54.13 3.26 -14.32
N ILE A 11 54.46 1.97 -14.23
CA ILE A 11 53.49 0.93 -13.84
C ILE A 11 52.96 1.16 -12.42
N GLU A 12 53.81 1.57 -11.49
CA GLU A 12 53.40 1.80 -10.11
C GLU A 12 52.51 3.04 -9.97
N ASP A 13 52.85 4.11 -10.69
CA ASP A 13 52.04 5.34 -10.74
C ASP A 13 50.65 5.05 -11.36
N LEU A 14 50.60 4.27 -12.46
CA LEU A 14 49.34 3.87 -13.09
C LEU A 14 48.47 3.00 -12.18
N LYS A 15 49.06 2.09 -11.40
CA LYS A 15 48.31 1.29 -10.42
C LYS A 15 47.67 2.18 -9.35
N LYS A 16 48.40 3.19 -8.89
CA LYS A 16 47.90 4.14 -7.89
C LYS A 16 46.73 4.95 -8.45
N GLU A 17 46.83 5.42 -9.69
CA GLU A 17 45.74 6.16 -10.35
C GLU A 17 44.48 5.30 -10.53
N ILE A 18 44.63 4.03 -10.93
CA ILE A 18 43.51 3.08 -11.01
C ILE A 18 42.84 2.89 -9.65
N GLU A 19 43.62 2.80 -8.57
CA GLU A 19 43.09 2.62 -7.22
C GLU A 19 42.32 3.87 -6.74
N ASP A 20 42.83 5.06 -7.02
CA ASP A 20 42.16 6.31 -6.70
C ASP A 20 40.88 6.50 -7.54
N LEU A 21 40.88 6.10 -8.81
CA LEU A 21 39.69 6.07 -9.66
C LEU A 21 38.63 5.08 -9.15
N LYS A 22 39.04 3.90 -8.67
CA LYS A 22 38.11 2.93 -8.06
C LYS A 22 37.45 3.50 -6.81
N LYS A 23 38.20 4.20 -5.95
CA LYS A 23 37.67 4.87 -4.76
C LYS A 23 36.72 6.01 -5.13
N SER A 24 37.06 6.78 -6.17
CA SER A 24 36.19 7.84 -6.70
C SER A 24 34.88 7.27 -7.26
N LEU A 25 34.94 6.17 -8.01
CA LEU A 25 33.78 5.46 -8.54
C LEU A 25 32.89 4.90 -7.42
N ALA A 26 33.50 4.34 -6.37
CA ALA A 26 32.77 3.88 -5.19
C ALA A 26 32.08 5.04 -4.45
N ASN A 27 32.72 6.20 -4.37
CA ASN A 27 32.12 7.41 -3.78
C ASN A 27 31.04 8.05 -4.66
N PHE A 28 31.09 7.92 -5.98
CA PHE A 28 30.03 8.40 -6.87
C PHE A 28 28.73 7.60 -6.69
N MET A 29 28.81 6.34 -6.25
CA MET A 29 27.65 5.52 -5.87
C MET A 29 27.11 5.82 -4.44
N LEU A 30 27.73 6.71 -3.68
CA LEU A 30 27.37 6.95 -2.27
C LEU A 30 26.25 7.99 -2.06
N HIS A 31 25.46 8.26 -3.10
CA HIS A 31 24.15 8.89 -2.94
C HIS A 31 23.17 8.23 -3.89
N THR A 32 22.34 7.36 -3.32
CA THR A 32 21.23 6.76 -4.04
C THR A 32 20.17 7.82 -4.24
N HIS A 33 20.06 8.37 -5.44
CA HIS A 33 18.74 8.77 -5.91
C HIS A 33 18.02 7.47 -6.25
N THR A 34 17.39 6.86 -5.24
CA THR A 34 16.31 5.90 -5.49
C THR A 34 15.21 6.70 -6.19
N GLY A 35 15.35 6.87 -7.51
CA GLY A 35 14.32 7.48 -8.33
C GLY A 35 13.04 6.72 -8.04
N PHE A 36 12.03 7.44 -7.54
CA PHE A 36 10.69 6.92 -7.41
C PHE A 36 10.23 6.57 -8.83
N ASP A 37 10.35 5.30 -9.20
CA ASP A 37 9.82 4.81 -10.46
C ASP A 37 8.30 4.74 -10.32
N SER A 38 7.61 5.83 -10.66
CA SER A 38 6.16 5.95 -10.57
C SER A 38 5.41 4.90 -11.39
N SER A 39 6.09 4.26 -12.36
CA SER A 39 5.54 3.13 -13.12
C SER A 39 5.62 1.79 -12.36
N LYS A 40 6.45 1.72 -11.31
CA LYS A 40 6.58 0.59 -10.39
C LYS A 40 5.93 0.83 -9.03
N ILE A 41 5.44 2.04 -8.75
CA ILE A 41 4.58 2.28 -7.58
C ILE A 41 3.20 1.72 -7.91
N ARG A 42 2.89 0.50 -7.44
CA ARG A 42 1.50 0.09 -7.32
C ARG A 42 0.99 0.54 -5.95
N ILE A 43 -0.31 0.84 -5.82
CA ILE A 43 -0.88 1.21 -4.51
C ILE A 43 -0.61 0.12 -3.45
N GLN A 44 -0.57 -1.15 -3.85
CA GLN A 44 -0.20 -2.31 -3.03
C GLN A 44 1.29 -2.35 -2.60
N ASP A 45 2.18 -1.62 -3.29
CA ASP A 45 3.61 -1.58 -3.00
C ASP A 45 3.94 -0.45 -2.00
N LEU A 46 2.96 0.38 -1.65
CA LEU A 46 3.01 1.19 -0.44
C LEU A 46 2.85 0.24 0.74
N GLU A 47 3.91 -0.02 1.49
CA GLU A 47 3.93 -0.91 2.68
C GLU A 47 2.78 -0.60 3.68
N LYS A 48 2.24 0.61 3.61
CA LYS A 48 1.16 1.11 4.45
C LYS A 48 -0.25 0.96 3.85
N VAL A 49 -0.44 0.26 2.73
CA VAL A 49 -1.75 0.11 2.09
C VAL A 49 -2.07 -1.36 1.84
N ILE A 50 -3.18 -1.83 2.42
CA ILE A 50 -3.66 -3.21 2.28
C ILE A 50 -4.95 -3.19 1.45
N TYR A 51 -5.02 -4.05 0.45
CA TYR A 51 -6.23 -4.26 -0.36
C TYR A 51 -6.85 -5.63 -0.06
N LYS A 52 -8.16 -5.65 0.19
CA LYS A 52 -8.95 -6.86 0.42
C LYS A 52 -10.30 -6.74 -0.29
N GLN A 53 -10.94 -7.89 -0.47
CA GLN A 53 -12.30 -7.96 -0.98
C GLN A 53 -13.09 -8.94 -0.14
N ALA A 54 -14.39 -8.69 -0.02
CA ALA A 54 -15.30 -9.55 0.70
C ALA A 54 -16.66 -9.60 0.01
N THR A 55 -17.30 -10.76 0.03
CA THR A 55 -18.69 -10.88 -0.38
C THR A 55 -19.56 -10.39 0.77
N ILE A 56 -20.33 -9.33 0.51
CA ILE A 56 -21.28 -8.75 1.46
C ILE A 56 -22.67 -8.90 0.85
N ASN A 57 -23.59 -9.46 1.65
CA ASN A 57 -24.99 -9.63 1.29
C ASN A 57 -25.85 -8.88 2.33
N PRO A 58 -26.16 -7.59 2.10
CA PRO A 58 -26.98 -6.82 3.01
C PRO A 58 -28.39 -7.41 3.11
N SER A 59 -28.98 -7.26 4.29
CA SER A 59 -30.40 -7.51 4.52
C SER A 59 -31.27 -6.49 3.77
N ASN A 60 -32.56 -6.78 3.61
CA ASN A 60 -33.52 -5.78 3.18
C ASN A 60 -33.73 -4.76 4.31
N LEU A 61 -33.39 -3.49 4.08
CA LEU A 61 -33.38 -2.45 5.11
C LEU A 61 -34.58 -1.51 4.97
N ALA A 62 -35.38 -1.41 6.02
CA ALA A 62 -36.39 -0.35 6.13
C ALA A 62 -35.73 1.03 6.33
N ASP A 63 -36.50 2.09 6.13
CA ASP A 63 -36.06 3.45 6.43
C ASP A 63 -35.67 3.59 7.92
N GLY A 64 -34.54 4.25 8.19
CA GLY A 64 -33.92 4.37 9.51
C GLY A 64 -33.23 3.09 10.02
N ALA A 65 -33.33 1.97 9.30
CA ALA A 65 -32.69 0.72 9.70
C ALA A 65 -31.21 0.69 9.29
N GLY A 66 -30.37 0.10 10.14
CA GLY A 66 -28.97 -0.13 9.83
C GLY A 66 -28.52 -1.53 10.21
N GLU A 67 -27.58 -2.03 9.44
CA GLU A 67 -26.99 -3.35 9.60
C GLU A 67 -25.47 -3.22 9.75
N THR A 68 -24.87 -4.11 10.54
CA THR A 68 -23.42 -4.17 10.72
C THR A 68 -22.95 -5.55 10.35
N ILE A 69 -22.11 -5.63 9.32
CA ILE A 69 -21.58 -6.88 8.79
C ILE A 69 -20.10 -6.97 9.17
N GLN A 70 -19.75 -8.06 9.84
CA GLN A 70 -18.38 -8.36 10.20
C GLN A 70 -17.67 -9.07 9.05
N VAL A 71 -16.57 -8.49 8.58
CA VAL A 71 -15.69 -9.06 7.57
C VAL A 71 -14.42 -9.56 8.26
N THR A 72 -14.31 -10.88 8.38
CA THR A 72 -13.15 -11.57 8.96
C THR A 72 -12.11 -11.90 7.89
N GLY A 73 -10.83 -12.03 8.28
CA GLY A 73 -9.75 -12.42 7.37
C GLY A 73 -9.15 -11.24 6.59
N VAL A 74 -9.32 -10.03 7.12
CA VAL A 74 -8.73 -8.81 6.58
C VAL A 74 -7.30 -8.68 7.13
N THR A 75 -6.47 -9.67 6.79
CA THR A 75 -5.13 -9.84 7.39
C THR A 75 -4.29 -8.58 7.27
N GLY A 76 -3.71 -8.18 8.39
CA GLY A 76 -2.94 -6.98 8.54
C GLY A 76 -3.78 -5.77 8.95
N ALA A 77 -5.09 -5.84 9.14
CA ALA A 77 -5.86 -4.76 9.74
C ALA A 77 -5.58 -4.64 11.25
N THR A 78 -5.33 -3.44 11.77
CA THR A 78 -5.13 -3.20 13.20
C THR A 78 -5.92 -1.98 13.68
N LEU A 79 -6.29 -1.95 14.96
CA LEU A 79 -7.07 -0.85 15.53
C LEU A 79 -6.42 0.52 15.27
N GLY A 80 -7.23 1.45 14.75
CA GLY A 80 -6.81 2.80 14.39
C GLY A 80 -6.31 2.97 12.95
N ASP A 81 -6.25 1.92 12.15
CA ASP A 81 -6.04 2.05 10.71
C ASP A 81 -7.25 2.68 10.02
N TYR A 82 -7.02 3.44 8.94
CA TYR A 82 -8.09 3.98 8.12
C TYR A 82 -8.68 2.88 7.25
N VAL A 83 -10.00 2.83 7.15
CA VAL A 83 -10.71 1.87 6.29
C VAL A 83 -11.58 2.63 5.31
N PHE A 84 -11.34 2.39 4.02
CA PHE A 84 -12.21 2.82 2.94
C PHE A 84 -12.90 1.60 2.36
N ILE A 85 -14.16 1.78 1.98
CA ILE A 85 -14.97 0.73 1.41
C ILE A 85 -15.65 1.21 0.13
N SER A 86 -15.73 0.33 -0.86
CA SER A 86 -16.40 0.57 -2.14
C SER A 86 -17.35 -0.57 -2.44
N ALA A 87 -18.63 -0.21 -2.60
CA ALA A 87 -19.66 -1.10 -3.12
C ALA A 87 -19.44 -1.38 -4.63
N PRO A 88 -19.86 -2.55 -5.12
CA PRO A 88 -19.78 -2.89 -6.55
C PRO A 88 -20.94 -2.32 -7.37
N TYR A 89 -21.93 -1.69 -6.73
CA TYR A 89 -23.15 -1.15 -7.33
C TYR A 89 -23.53 0.19 -6.70
N ASP A 90 -24.58 0.82 -7.24
CA ASP A 90 -25.21 2.01 -6.64
C ASP A 90 -25.87 1.65 -5.30
N LEU A 91 -25.64 2.49 -4.29
CA LEU A 91 -26.14 2.30 -2.93
C LEU A 91 -27.59 2.77 -2.75
N GLN A 92 -28.20 3.42 -3.75
CA GLN A 92 -29.61 3.84 -3.68
C GLN A 92 -29.87 4.72 -2.44
N ASP A 93 -29.06 5.78 -2.29
CA ASP A 93 -29.11 6.74 -1.18
C ASP A 93 -28.78 6.18 0.22
N ILE A 94 -28.32 4.92 0.32
CA ILE A 94 -27.77 4.35 1.55
C ILE A 94 -26.36 4.89 1.83
N THR A 95 -26.07 5.12 3.12
CA THR A 95 -24.72 5.47 3.58
C THR A 95 -24.00 4.25 4.13
N VAL A 96 -22.68 4.18 3.88
CA VAL A 96 -21.84 3.09 4.37
C VAL A 96 -20.59 3.65 5.03
N THR A 97 -20.25 3.10 6.19
CA THR A 97 -18.98 3.36 6.88
C THR A 97 -18.32 2.03 7.20
N ALA A 98 -16.98 2.00 7.21
CA ALA A 98 -16.24 0.83 7.65
C ALA A 98 -15.14 1.23 8.63
N TYR A 99 -14.81 0.33 9.56
CA TYR A 99 -13.76 0.55 10.56
C TYR A 99 -13.17 -0.78 11.02
N VAL A 100 -11.93 -0.75 11.51
CA VAL A 100 -11.32 -1.94 12.12
C VAL A 100 -11.95 -2.14 13.50
N GLN A 101 -12.61 -3.28 13.71
CA GLN A 101 -13.23 -3.62 15.00
C GLN A 101 -12.25 -4.34 15.92
N SER A 102 -11.37 -5.17 15.36
CA SER A 102 -10.28 -5.83 16.06
C SER A 102 -9.20 -6.26 15.06
N ASN A 103 -8.10 -6.86 15.52
CA ASN A 103 -7.05 -7.32 14.62
C ASN A 103 -7.64 -8.26 13.56
N ASP A 104 -7.25 -8.03 12.30
CA ASP A 104 -7.68 -8.78 11.12
C ASP A 104 -9.20 -8.79 10.84
N THR A 105 -9.95 -7.90 11.51
CA THR A 105 -11.42 -7.84 11.42
C THR A 105 -11.91 -6.41 11.18
N VAL A 106 -12.69 -6.23 10.12
CA VAL A 106 -13.34 -4.97 9.76
C VAL A 106 -14.85 -5.11 9.91
N GLU A 107 -15.49 -4.08 10.46
CA GLU A 107 -16.94 -3.95 10.43
C GLU A 107 -17.36 -2.97 9.35
N VAL A 108 -18.44 -3.32 8.67
CA VAL A 108 -19.11 -2.49 7.67
C VAL A 108 -20.49 -2.15 8.19
N ARG A 109 -20.71 -0.87 8.48
CA ARG A 109 -22.00 -0.31 8.87
C ARG A 109 -22.71 0.22 7.65
N ILE A 110 -23.89 -0.32 7.37
CA ILE A 110 -24.78 0.08 6.28
C ILE A 110 -26.01 0.72 6.93
N GLN A 111 -26.34 1.95 6.55
CA GLN A 111 -27.43 2.72 7.15
C GLN A 111 -28.35 3.28 6.07
N ASN A 112 -29.63 2.88 6.11
CA ASN A 112 -30.65 3.35 5.18
C ASN A 112 -31.38 4.56 5.75
N GLU A 113 -31.26 5.70 5.07
CA GLU A 113 -31.97 6.96 5.36
C GLU A 113 -32.60 7.52 4.07
N SER A 114 -32.95 6.64 3.13
CA SER A 114 -33.48 7.01 1.82
C SER A 114 -34.97 7.42 1.84
N GLY A 115 -35.68 7.18 2.95
CA GLY A 115 -37.14 7.36 3.03
C GLY A 115 -37.95 6.20 2.45
N ALA A 116 -37.31 5.11 2.01
CA ALA A 116 -37.95 3.91 1.50
C ALA A 116 -37.25 2.62 1.95
N ILE A 117 -37.90 1.48 1.73
CA ILE A 117 -37.28 0.16 1.90
C ILE A 117 -36.31 -0.06 0.73
N VAL A 118 -35.07 -0.44 1.04
CA VAL A 118 -34.02 -0.72 0.05
C VAL A 118 -33.48 -2.13 0.25
N ASN A 119 -33.44 -2.89 -0.85
CA ASN A 119 -32.87 -4.22 -0.90
C ASN A 119 -31.64 -4.21 -1.82
N LEU A 120 -30.44 -4.24 -1.22
CA LEU A 120 -29.20 -4.31 -1.97
C LEU A 120 -28.87 -5.77 -2.33
N ASP A 121 -28.36 -6.00 -3.53
CA ASP A 121 -27.95 -7.33 -3.95
C ASP A 121 -26.67 -7.79 -3.24
N SER A 122 -26.44 -9.11 -3.16
CA SER A 122 -25.14 -9.64 -2.77
C SER A 122 -24.06 -9.24 -3.77
N GLY A 123 -22.90 -8.82 -3.29
CA GLY A 123 -21.81 -8.40 -4.16
C GLY A 123 -20.42 -8.53 -3.54
N THR A 124 -19.40 -8.40 -4.38
CA THR A 124 -17.99 -8.36 -3.95
C THR A 124 -17.57 -6.92 -3.70
N TRP A 125 -17.45 -6.55 -2.43
CA TRP A 125 -17.04 -5.21 -2.00
C TRP A 125 -15.53 -5.12 -1.86
N ARG A 126 -14.99 -3.94 -2.11
CA ARG A 126 -13.55 -3.67 -2.03
C ARG A 126 -13.24 -2.90 -0.77
N ILE A 127 -12.23 -3.36 -0.03
CA ILE A 127 -11.79 -2.81 1.24
C ILE A 127 -10.34 -2.36 1.07
N LEU A 128 -10.11 -1.07 1.27
CA LEU A 128 -8.79 -0.47 1.26
C LEU A 128 -8.46 -0.03 2.68
N ILE A 129 -7.35 -0.52 3.21
CA ILE A 129 -6.86 -0.12 4.53
C ILE A 129 -5.61 0.70 4.33
N ILE A 130 -5.56 1.87 4.96
CA ILE A 130 -4.35 2.69 5.06
C ILE A 130 -3.87 2.62 6.50
N LYS A 131 -2.65 2.11 6.68
CA LYS A 131 -2.00 1.98 7.97
C LYS A 131 -1.82 3.34 8.63
N LYS A 132 -2.14 3.41 9.91
CA LYS A 132 -1.83 4.59 10.71
C LYS A 132 -0.33 4.86 10.69
N ILE A 133 0.04 6.14 10.58
CA ILE A 133 1.42 6.57 10.79
C ILE A 133 1.60 6.68 12.30
N ILE A 134 2.49 5.86 12.86
CA ILE A 134 2.93 5.92 14.25
C ILE A 134 4.24 6.72 14.30
#